data_AF-A0AAD7A5F1-F1
#
_entry.id   AF-A0AAD7A5F1-F1
#
_cell.length_a   1.000
_cell.length_b   1.000
_cell.length_c   1.000
_cell.angle_alpha   90.00
_cell.angle_beta   90.00
_cell.angle_gamma   90.00
#
_symmetry.space_group_name_H-M   'P 1'
#
loop_
_entity.id
_entity.type
_entity.pdbx_description
1 polymer ?
#
loop_
_entity_poly.entity_id
_entity_poly.type
_entity_poly.pdbx_seq_one_letter_code
_entity_poly.pdbx_strand_id
1 'polypeptide(L)'
;ARVLRERCPACFGLEEWGRSLKDGGDVQLGADGCFSYRHLRSAGDGPISYDPSYFISKEKVARVEERINGARKKQPRTFKPAIPQEALDACQESWNAANEKKQKTDTKHYDAGGVFVMTCRHSQVLFLCDIDTPGEQQKYIVALLEEVNSLLPPQATILQAYNVGCVTDHSFNLVSSGQPISQFQILTDGFRERISFIINAMHAFGHRWVCQLVYSPRCRDGAGLSDMEGVERFWSRIRKLIPLTRTQWNSCRLWTIDQYTSFVNQEGVEGLGAWLKRQETKNLIKKRKAAVETLIQCGVSEAELRLQWAAQKKAQTSARSRKAPVSKSIVFSH
;
A
#
# COMPACT_ATOMS: atom_id res chain seq x y z
N ALA A 1 -13.44 -12.36 9.37
CA ALA A 1 -13.70 -11.23 10.29
C ALA A 1 -12.97 -11.30 11.64
N ARG A 2 -13.08 -12.40 12.43
CA ARG A 2 -12.52 -12.46 13.80
C ARG A 2 -11.02 -12.15 13.89
N VAL A 3 -10.19 -12.80 13.07
CA VAL A 3 -8.74 -12.56 13.03
C VAL A 3 -8.37 -11.09 12.79
N LEU A 4 -9.07 -10.42 11.86
CA LEU A 4 -8.82 -8.99 11.60
C LEU A 4 -9.20 -8.12 12.80
N ARG A 5 -10.31 -8.42 13.49
CA ARG A 5 -10.72 -7.70 14.72
C ARG A 5 -9.72 -7.86 15.85
N GLU A 6 -9.17 -9.06 16.03
CA GLU A 6 -8.14 -9.33 17.04
C GLU A 6 -6.86 -8.54 16.75
N ARG A 7 -6.49 -8.38 15.48
CA ARG A 7 -5.32 -7.57 15.08
C ARG A 7 -5.56 -6.07 15.16
N CYS A 8 -6.77 -5.59 14.82
CA CYS A 8 -7.09 -4.18 14.92
C CYS A 8 -8.61 -3.95 15.14
N PRO A 9 -9.07 -3.85 16.40
CA PRO A 9 -10.49 -3.67 16.67
C PRO A 9 -11.03 -2.35 16.10
N ALA A 10 -10.23 -1.27 16.06
CA ALA A 10 -10.66 0.01 15.51
C ALA A 10 -10.88 0.02 13.98
N CYS A 11 -10.25 -0.90 13.23
CA CYS A 11 -10.48 -1.00 11.78
C CYS A 11 -11.61 -1.97 11.43
N PHE A 12 -11.74 -3.06 12.19
CA PHE A 12 -12.56 -4.21 11.76
C PHE A 12 -13.74 -4.51 12.69
N GLY A 13 -13.91 -3.71 13.75
CA GLY A 13 -15.07 -3.73 14.65
C GLY A 13 -16.23 -2.84 14.18
N LEU A 14 -16.33 -2.54 12.89
CA LEU A 14 -17.41 -1.72 12.33
C LEU A 14 -18.74 -2.47 12.35
N GLU A 15 -19.81 -1.76 12.71
CA GLU A 15 -21.19 -2.26 12.64
C GLU A 15 -21.71 -2.27 11.19
N GLU A 16 -21.39 -1.21 10.44
CA GLU A 16 -21.79 -1.02 9.04
C GLU A 16 -20.59 -0.99 8.10
N TRP A 17 -20.82 -1.44 6.87
CA TRP A 17 -19.82 -1.55 5.80
C TRP A 17 -20.40 -1.01 4.51
N GLY A 18 -19.55 -0.64 3.55
CA GLY A 18 -19.95 -0.05 2.28
C GLY A 18 -19.78 1.45 2.22
N ARG A 19 -18.95 2.04 3.10
CA ARG A 19 -18.58 3.46 2.97
C ARG A 19 -17.96 3.70 1.60
N SER A 20 -18.36 4.78 0.93
CA SER A 20 -17.80 5.09 -0.39
C SER A 20 -16.29 5.35 -0.32
N LEU A 21 -15.56 5.01 -1.38
CA LEU A 21 -14.12 5.29 -1.46
C LEU A 21 -13.80 6.80 -1.43
N LYS A 22 -14.75 7.66 -1.83
CA LYS A 22 -14.61 9.13 -1.74
C LYS A 22 -14.73 9.63 -0.31
N ASP A 23 -15.46 8.91 0.53
CA ASP A 23 -15.61 9.19 1.97
C ASP A 23 -14.56 8.45 2.82
N GLY A 24 -13.57 7.82 2.16
CA GLY A 24 -12.40 7.21 2.78
C GLY A 24 -12.40 5.70 2.88
N GLY A 25 -13.49 5.07 2.41
CA GLY A 25 -13.72 3.65 2.50
C GLY A 25 -13.85 3.13 3.92
N ASP A 26 -14.16 1.84 4.05
CA ASP A 26 -14.28 1.19 5.35
C ASP A 26 -12.90 0.97 5.98
N VAL A 27 -11.93 0.54 5.17
CA VAL A 27 -10.59 0.18 5.63
C VAL A 27 -9.53 0.90 4.81
N GLN A 28 -8.52 1.44 5.50
CA GLN A 28 -7.32 2.01 4.89
C GLN A 28 -6.11 1.14 5.23
N LEU A 29 -5.40 0.71 4.19
CA LEU A 29 -4.30 -0.25 4.28
C LEU A 29 -3.03 0.33 3.67
N GLY A 30 -1.87 -0.06 4.17
CA GLY A 30 -0.56 0.24 3.60
C GLY A 30 0.22 -1.05 3.39
N ALA A 31 1.00 -1.13 2.31
CA ALA A 31 1.81 -2.31 2.03
C ALA A 31 3.17 -1.93 1.44
N ASP A 32 4.20 -2.72 1.76
CA ASP A 32 5.55 -2.55 1.20
C ASP A 32 6.39 -3.83 1.42
N GLY A 33 7.47 -3.96 0.65
CA GLY A 33 8.41 -5.08 0.72
C GLY A 33 9.80 -4.68 1.24
N CYS A 34 10.29 -5.36 2.27
CA CYS A 34 11.63 -5.17 2.80
C CYS A 34 12.60 -6.26 2.33
N PHE A 35 13.49 -5.90 1.40
CA PHE A 35 14.51 -6.79 0.82
C PHE A 35 15.75 -6.98 1.72
N SER A 36 15.76 -6.42 2.92
CA SER A 36 16.81 -6.65 3.91
C SER A 36 16.59 -7.95 4.68
N TYR A 37 15.33 -8.41 4.78
CA TYR A 37 14.91 -9.67 5.43
C TYR A 37 15.17 -10.92 4.58
N ARG A 38 16.37 -11.01 4.02
CA ARG A 38 16.81 -12.18 3.25
C ARG A 38 17.13 -13.32 4.19
N HIS A 39 16.82 -14.54 3.77
CA HIS A 39 17.18 -15.78 4.47
C HIS A 39 18.16 -16.59 3.64
N LEU A 40 19.25 -17.04 4.27
CA LEU A 40 20.27 -17.83 3.58
C LEU A 40 19.76 -19.24 3.34
N ARG A 41 19.80 -19.68 2.09
CA ARG A 41 19.47 -21.06 1.72
C ARG A 41 20.35 -22.07 2.45
N SER A 42 21.61 -21.71 2.74
CA SER A 42 22.55 -22.57 3.48
C SER A 42 22.18 -22.77 4.95
N ALA A 43 21.31 -21.93 5.51
CA ALA A 43 20.81 -22.15 6.86
C ALA A 43 19.86 -23.37 6.90
N GLY A 44 19.13 -23.61 5.81
CA GLY A 44 18.22 -24.74 5.66
C GLY A 44 16.93 -24.62 6.47
N ASP A 45 16.11 -25.67 6.40
CA ASP A 45 14.90 -25.81 7.19
C ASP A 45 15.23 -26.63 8.46
N GLY A 46 14.88 -26.07 9.62
CA GLY A 46 15.10 -26.72 10.91
C GLY A 46 14.16 -27.90 11.11
N PRO A 47 14.40 -28.75 12.14
CA PRO A 47 13.60 -29.97 12.36
C PRO A 47 12.17 -29.69 12.85
N ILE A 48 11.89 -28.47 13.30
CA ILE A 48 10.60 -28.07 13.85
C ILE A 48 9.77 -27.40 12.75
N SER A 49 8.58 -27.94 12.50
CA SER A 49 7.57 -27.26 11.69
C SER A 49 6.82 -26.24 12.54
N TYR A 50 6.59 -25.05 11.98
CA TYR A 50 5.86 -23.96 12.64
C TYR A 50 4.82 -23.41 11.67
N ASP A 51 3.57 -23.27 12.13
CA ASP A 51 2.49 -22.64 11.37
C ASP A 51 2.33 -21.18 11.81
N PRO A 52 2.80 -20.21 11.02
CA PRO A 52 2.81 -18.80 11.39
C PRO A 52 1.42 -18.18 11.35
N SER A 53 1.10 -17.34 12.34
CA SER A 53 -0.20 -16.67 12.42
C SER A 53 -0.36 -15.52 11.43
N TYR A 54 0.72 -14.82 11.09
CA TYR A 54 0.70 -13.63 10.23
C TYR A 54 1.12 -13.90 8.79
N PHE A 55 1.96 -14.92 8.54
CA PHE A 55 2.40 -15.23 7.19
C PHE A 55 1.32 -15.96 6.41
N ILE A 56 1.03 -15.50 5.19
CA ILE A 56 0.28 -16.31 4.24
C ILE A 56 1.21 -17.33 3.59
N SER A 57 0.65 -18.49 3.27
CA SER A 57 1.33 -19.62 2.65
C SER A 57 1.91 -19.26 1.26
N LYS A 58 3.07 -19.82 0.88
CA LYS A 58 3.67 -19.62 -0.44
C LYS A 58 2.74 -20.06 -1.58
N GLU A 59 1.94 -21.08 -1.35
CA GLU A 59 0.96 -21.62 -2.30
C GLU A 59 -0.13 -20.59 -2.64
N LYS A 60 -0.55 -19.76 -1.67
CA LYS A 60 -1.48 -18.64 -1.93
C LYS A 60 -0.84 -17.61 -2.87
N VAL A 61 0.42 -17.24 -2.63
CA VAL A 61 1.15 -16.28 -3.47
C VAL A 61 1.41 -16.85 -4.87
N ALA A 62 1.77 -18.13 -4.98
CA ALA A 62 2.01 -18.81 -6.26
C ALA A 62 0.75 -18.88 -7.14
N ARG A 63 -0.42 -19.17 -6.56
CA ARG A 63 -1.70 -19.14 -7.30
C ARG A 63 -2.00 -17.77 -7.89
N VAL A 64 -1.69 -16.71 -7.15
CA VAL A 64 -1.84 -15.33 -7.62
C VAL A 64 -0.88 -15.03 -8.77
N GLU A 65 0.38 -15.49 -8.67
CA GLU A 65 1.38 -15.36 -9.73
C GLU A 65 0.93 -16.04 -11.03
N GLU A 66 0.46 -17.28 -10.95
CA GLU A 66 -0.08 -18.02 -12.10
C GLU A 66 -1.22 -17.25 -12.78
N ARG A 67 -2.13 -16.69 -11.97
CA ARG A 67 -3.26 -15.90 -12.47
C ARG A 67 -2.81 -14.60 -13.15
N ILE A 68 -1.87 -13.86 -12.54
CA ILE A 68 -1.31 -12.63 -13.12
C ILE A 68 -0.59 -12.93 -14.43
N ASN A 69 0.26 -13.96 -14.45
CA ASN A 69 0.96 -14.41 -15.65
C ASN A 69 0.00 -14.82 -16.78
N GLY A 70 -1.07 -15.54 -16.44
CA GLY A 70 -2.13 -15.90 -17.38
C GLY A 70 -2.82 -14.66 -17.97
N ALA A 71 -3.13 -13.68 -17.13
CA ALA A 71 -3.79 -12.45 -17.57
C ALA A 71 -2.90 -11.57 -18.46
N ARG A 72 -1.58 -11.51 -18.20
CA ARG A 72 -0.61 -10.72 -18.97
C ARG A 72 -0.27 -11.28 -20.35
N LYS A 73 -0.47 -12.58 -20.58
CA LYS A 73 -0.31 -13.20 -21.92
C LYS A 73 -1.34 -12.71 -22.94
N LYS A 74 -2.37 -11.98 -22.49
CA LYS A 74 -3.42 -11.47 -23.35
C LYS A 74 -3.11 -10.05 -23.83
N GLN A 75 -3.71 -9.67 -24.96
CA GLN A 75 -3.57 -8.30 -25.45
C GLN A 75 -4.15 -7.31 -24.43
N PRO A 76 -3.38 -6.29 -24.02
CA PRO A 76 -3.85 -5.28 -23.08
C PRO A 76 -5.02 -4.52 -23.70
N ARG A 77 -6.05 -4.24 -22.90
CA ARG A 77 -7.19 -3.44 -23.35
C ARG A 77 -6.82 -1.97 -23.38
N THR A 78 -7.49 -1.20 -24.23
CA THR A 78 -7.37 0.26 -24.24
C THR A 78 -8.03 0.82 -22.98
N PHE A 79 -7.22 1.34 -22.06
CA PHE A 79 -7.69 2.06 -20.87
C PHE A 79 -7.13 3.48 -20.90
N LYS A 80 -7.94 4.45 -20.49
CA LYS A 80 -7.47 5.82 -20.31
C LYS A 80 -6.98 5.99 -18.87
N PRO A 81 -5.66 6.09 -18.64
CA PRO A 81 -5.13 6.26 -17.30
C PRO A 81 -5.62 7.55 -16.63
N ALA A 82 -5.69 7.52 -15.29
CA ALA A 82 -6.06 8.69 -14.49
C ALA A 82 -5.03 9.84 -14.58
N ILE A 83 -3.79 9.53 -14.98
CA ILE A 83 -2.71 10.49 -15.24
C ILE A 83 -2.13 10.24 -16.64
N PRO A 84 -1.44 11.21 -17.27
CA PRO A 84 -0.81 11.02 -18.57
C PRO A 84 0.14 9.81 -18.60
N GLN A 85 0.18 9.10 -19.72
CA GLN A 85 0.98 7.89 -19.87
C GLN A 85 2.47 8.16 -19.61
N GLU A 86 2.98 9.31 -20.05
CA GLU A 86 4.39 9.69 -19.84
C GLU A 86 4.71 9.88 -18.34
N ALA A 87 3.73 10.31 -17.54
CA ALA A 87 3.89 10.41 -16.09
C ALA A 87 3.87 9.02 -15.44
N LEU A 88 3.04 8.09 -15.93
CA LEU A 88 3.07 6.69 -15.50
C LEU A 88 4.40 6.02 -15.86
N ASP A 89 4.84 6.16 -17.11
CA ASP A 89 6.09 5.60 -17.61
C ASP A 89 7.27 6.16 -16.81
N ALA A 90 7.32 7.46 -16.57
CA ALA A 90 8.38 8.06 -15.75
C ALA A 90 8.33 7.62 -14.28
N CYS A 91 7.14 7.39 -13.71
CA CYS A 91 7.02 6.80 -12.37
C CYS A 91 7.54 5.37 -12.40
N GLN A 92 7.05 4.55 -13.34
CA GLN A 92 7.50 3.17 -13.53
C GLN A 92 9.01 3.10 -13.74
N GLU A 93 9.61 3.95 -14.57
CA GLU A 93 11.06 4.06 -14.77
C GLU A 93 11.80 4.49 -13.52
N SER A 94 11.31 5.46 -12.74
CA SER A 94 11.96 5.89 -11.50
C SER A 94 12.02 4.75 -10.49
N TRP A 95 10.96 3.94 -10.42
CA TRP A 95 10.90 2.76 -9.57
C TRP A 95 11.59 1.53 -10.20
N ASN A 96 11.69 1.43 -11.52
CA ASN A 96 12.37 0.35 -12.25
C ASN A 96 13.88 0.53 -12.30
N ALA A 97 14.35 1.76 -12.51
CA ALA A 97 15.74 2.18 -12.33
C ALA A 97 16.19 1.97 -10.88
N ALA A 98 15.24 2.02 -9.93
CA ALA A 98 15.48 1.58 -8.57
C ALA A 98 15.45 0.06 -8.39
N ASN A 99 14.62 -0.75 -9.09
CA ASN A 99 14.26 -2.07 -8.51
C ASN A 99 13.67 -3.24 -9.36
N GLU A 100 13.24 -3.13 -10.62
CA GLU A 100 12.53 -4.27 -11.28
C GLU A 100 13.43 -5.27 -12.04
N LYS A 101 14.52 -4.80 -12.67
CA LYS A 101 15.39 -5.65 -13.51
C LYS A 101 16.69 -6.08 -12.83
N LYS A 102 17.04 -5.51 -11.68
CA LYS A 102 18.14 -6.04 -10.85
C LYS A 102 17.56 -7.15 -9.99
N GLN A 103 18.13 -8.34 -10.12
CA GLN A 103 17.97 -9.42 -9.14
C GLN A 103 18.40 -8.85 -7.77
N LYS A 104 17.45 -8.30 -6.99
CA LYS A 104 17.79 -7.62 -5.72
C LYS A 104 18.42 -8.58 -4.72
N THR A 105 18.13 -9.86 -4.91
CA THR A 105 18.55 -10.96 -4.07
C THR A 105 18.98 -12.10 -4.98
N ASP A 106 20.21 -12.57 -4.82
CA ASP A 106 20.69 -13.78 -5.49
C ASP A 106 19.90 -15.01 -4.99
N THR A 107 19.03 -15.55 -5.84
CA THR A 107 18.18 -16.70 -5.51
C THR A 107 18.95 -18.01 -5.32
N LYS A 108 20.24 -18.03 -5.71
CA LYS A 108 21.14 -19.15 -5.40
C LYS A 108 21.52 -19.15 -3.92
N HIS A 109 21.81 -17.98 -3.36
CA HIS A 109 22.24 -17.83 -1.97
C HIS A 109 21.09 -17.66 -0.99
N TYR A 110 19.95 -17.13 -1.45
CA TYR A 110 18.80 -16.84 -0.60
C TYR A 110 17.56 -17.55 -1.14
N ASP A 111 16.83 -18.22 -0.24
CA ASP A 111 15.54 -18.87 -0.51
C ASP A 111 14.34 -17.96 -0.18
N ALA A 112 14.55 -16.93 0.64
CA ALA A 112 13.70 -15.76 0.77
C ALA A 112 14.54 -14.50 0.52
N GLY A 113 14.13 -13.69 -0.45
CA GLY A 113 14.77 -12.42 -0.81
C GLY A 113 14.27 -11.21 -0.04
N GLY A 114 13.27 -11.38 0.83
CA GLY A 114 12.71 -10.34 1.67
C GLY A 114 11.39 -10.77 2.31
N VAL A 115 10.73 -9.82 2.96
CA VAL A 115 9.37 -9.98 3.51
C VAL A 115 8.50 -8.85 3.01
N PHE A 116 7.30 -9.16 2.57
CA PHE A 116 6.26 -8.20 2.20
C PHE A 116 5.23 -8.13 3.32
N VAL A 117 4.76 -6.92 3.67
CA VAL A 117 3.81 -6.72 4.77
C VAL A 117 2.65 -5.86 4.34
N MET A 118 1.49 -6.12 4.94
CA MET A 118 0.32 -5.25 4.91
C MET A 118 -0.05 -4.81 6.32
N THR A 119 -0.27 -3.51 6.48
CA THR A 119 -0.69 -2.88 7.74
C THR A 119 -1.99 -2.11 7.54
N CYS A 120 -2.74 -1.88 8.61
CA CYS A 120 -3.84 -0.91 8.59
C CYS A 120 -3.35 0.50 8.96
N ARG A 121 -4.23 1.51 8.83
CA ARG A 121 -3.94 2.90 9.23
C ARG A 121 -3.47 3.11 10.68
N HIS A 122 -3.77 2.16 11.57
CA HIS A 122 -3.33 2.16 12.97
C HIS A 122 -1.93 1.53 13.15
N SER A 123 -1.22 1.26 12.05
CA SER A 123 0.09 0.59 12.04
C SER A 123 0.07 -0.84 12.61
N GLN A 124 -1.10 -1.49 12.62
CA GLN A 124 -1.23 -2.90 12.97
C GLN A 124 -0.95 -3.76 11.75
N VAL A 125 -0.11 -4.77 11.90
CA VAL A 125 0.18 -5.75 10.85
C VAL A 125 -1.02 -6.66 10.66
N LEU A 126 -1.44 -6.80 9.41
CA LEU A 126 -2.47 -7.75 9.03
C LEU A 126 -1.82 -9.03 8.57
N PHE A 127 -1.05 -8.99 7.50
CA PHE A 127 -0.45 -10.20 6.94
C PHE A 127 0.95 -9.93 6.42
N LEU A 128 1.74 -11.00 6.38
CA LEU A 128 3.10 -11.06 5.87
C LEU A 128 3.16 -12.11 4.76
N CYS A 129 4.11 -11.98 3.85
CA CYS A 129 4.55 -13.09 3.01
C CYS A 129 6.03 -12.97 2.68
N ASP A 130 6.67 -14.11 2.39
CA ASP A 130 8.03 -14.09 1.88
C ASP A 130 8.05 -13.57 0.44
N ILE A 131 9.11 -12.81 0.13
CA ILE A 131 9.46 -12.43 -1.23
C ILE A 131 10.46 -13.46 -1.73
N ASP A 132 10.06 -14.38 -2.59
CA ASP A 132 10.85 -15.55 -2.98
C ASP A 132 11.21 -15.60 -4.47
N THR A 133 10.61 -14.76 -5.31
CA THR A 133 10.96 -14.65 -6.74
C THR A 133 11.52 -13.27 -7.12
N PRO A 134 12.48 -13.23 -8.06
CA PRO A 134 12.80 -12.02 -8.82
C PRO A 134 11.68 -11.68 -9.78
N GLY A 135 11.33 -10.39 -9.90
CA GLY A 135 10.29 -9.93 -10.84
C GLY A 135 8.87 -9.99 -10.27
N GLU A 136 7.94 -9.37 -11.01
CA GLU A 136 6.50 -9.21 -10.72
C GLU A 136 6.11 -8.95 -9.25
N GLN A 137 6.44 -7.75 -8.75
CA GLN A 137 6.15 -7.33 -7.37
C GLN A 137 4.64 -7.26 -7.05
N GLN A 138 3.77 -7.27 -8.06
CA GLN A 138 2.32 -7.16 -7.90
C GLN A 138 1.69 -8.40 -7.23
N LYS A 139 2.28 -9.59 -7.36
CA LYS A 139 1.69 -10.80 -6.78
C LYS A 139 1.57 -10.72 -5.26
N TYR A 140 2.54 -10.13 -4.58
CA TYR A 140 2.57 -10.04 -3.13
C TYR A 140 1.44 -9.13 -2.62
N ILE A 141 1.27 -7.95 -3.23
CA ILE A 141 0.18 -7.04 -2.85
C ILE A 141 -1.19 -7.63 -3.16
N VAL A 142 -1.35 -8.30 -4.32
CA VAL A 142 -2.61 -8.97 -4.67
C VAL A 142 -2.93 -10.10 -3.69
N ALA A 143 -1.96 -10.94 -3.34
CA ALA A 143 -2.16 -12.05 -2.41
C ALA A 143 -2.59 -11.55 -1.02
N LEU A 144 -1.94 -10.51 -0.48
CA LEU A 144 -2.33 -9.94 0.80
C LEU A 144 -3.70 -9.24 0.75
N LEU A 145 -4.01 -8.55 -0.36
CA LEU A 145 -5.32 -7.93 -0.55
C LEU A 145 -6.45 -8.97 -0.63
N GLU A 146 -6.23 -10.08 -1.32
CA GLU A 146 -7.21 -11.18 -1.42
C GLU A 146 -7.40 -11.87 -0.08
N GLU A 147 -6.32 -12.07 0.69
CA GLU A 147 -6.42 -12.60 2.05
C GLU A 147 -7.28 -11.70 2.93
N VAL A 148 -7.04 -10.38 2.93
CA VAL A 148 -7.87 -9.43 3.68
C VAL A 148 -9.31 -9.45 3.18
N ASN A 149 -9.52 -9.38 1.87
CA ASN A 149 -10.86 -9.35 1.29
C ASN A 149 -11.67 -10.62 1.59
N SER A 150 -11.03 -11.79 1.65
CA SER A 150 -11.68 -13.05 2.02
C SER A 150 -12.25 -13.05 3.45
N LEU A 151 -11.75 -12.15 4.30
CA LEU A 151 -12.15 -12.02 5.70
C LEU A 151 -13.09 -10.83 5.95
N LEU A 152 -13.38 -10.02 4.93
CA LEU A 152 -14.26 -8.86 4.98
C LEU A 152 -15.64 -9.16 4.39
N PRO A 153 -16.69 -8.42 4.79
CA PRO A 153 -17.99 -8.48 4.13
C PRO A 153 -17.91 -8.09 2.64
N PRO A 154 -18.78 -8.62 1.76
CA PRO A 154 -18.73 -8.36 0.32
C PRO A 154 -18.85 -6.88 -0.08
N GLN A 155 -19.52 -6.07 0.74
CA GLN A 155 -19.70 -4.64 0.53
C GLN A 155 -18.52 -3.78 1.01
N ALA A 156 -17.57 -4.38 1.75
CA ALA A 156 -16.46 -3.64 2.34
C ALA A 156 -15.58 -2.97 1.27
N THR A 157 -15.20 -1.72 1.50
CA THR A 157 -14.34 -0.96 0.59
C THR A 157 -12.96 -0.70 1.21
N ILE A 158 -11.93 -0.64 0.34
CA ILE A 158 -10.53 -0.57 0.73
C ILE A 158 -9.83 0.59 0.02
N LEU A 159 -9.21 1.47 0.80
CA LEU A 159 -8.23 2.43 0.33
C LEU A 159 -6.81 1.87 0.55
N GLN A 160 -6.15 1.43 -0.51
CA GLN A 160 -4.85 0.76 -0.46
C GLN A 160 -3.71 1.71 -0.81
N ALA A 161 -2.83 1.97 0.15
CA ALA A 161 -1.58 2.69 -0.04
C ALA A 161 -0.44 1.74 -0.44
N TYR A 162 0.27 2.09 -1.50
CA TYR A 162 1.44 1.36 -1.96
C TYR A 162 2.41 2.29 -2.68
N ASN A 163 3.71 2.08 -2.50
CA ASN A 163 4.76 2.93 -3.08
C ASN A 163 4.65 3.07 -4.61
N VAL A 164 4.19 2.02 -5.30
CA VAL A 164 3.90 2.02 -6.73
C VAL A 164 2.40 1.88 -7.02
N GLY A 165 1.54 2.36 -6.12
CA GLY A 165 0.08 2.27 -6.22
C GLY A 165 -0.48 2.83 -7.52
N CYS A 166 0.13 3.86 -8.11
CA CYS A 166 -0.25 4.40 -9.42
C CYS A 166 -0.04 3.41 -10.58
N VAL A 167 1.09 2.69 -10.57
CA VAL A 167 1.40 1.66 -11.58
C VAL A 167 0.52 0.43 -11.37
N THR A 168 0.27 0.06 -10.11
CA THR A 168 -0.63 -1.05 -9.76
C THR A 168 -2.08 -0.77 -10.18
N ASP A 169 -2.61 0.42 -9.89
CA ASP A 169 -3.96 0.82 -10.32
C ASP A 169 -4.10 0.79 -11.83
N HIS A 170 -3.12 1.36 -12.55
CA HIS A 170 -3.07 1.30 -14.00
C HIS A 170 -3.07 -0.14 -14.53
N SER A 171 -2.21 -0.99 -13.97
CA SER A 171 -2.11 -2.40 -14.36
C SER A 171 -3.42 -3.15 -14.15
N PHE A 172 -4.13 -2.90 -13.06
CA PHE A 172 -5.42 -3.56 -12.81
C PHE A 172 -6.49 -3.06 -13.78
N ASN A 173 -6.50 -1.77 -14.10
CA ASN A 173 -7.48 -1.21 -15.03
C ASN A 173 -7.27 -1.66 -16.49
N LEU A 174 -6.01 -1.91 -16.90
CA LEU A 174 -5.71 -2.49 -18.22
C LEU A 174 -6.27 -3.90 -18.40
N VAL A 175 -6.54 -4.61 -17.29
CA VAL A 175 -6.82 -6.05 -17.30
C VAL A 175 -8.24 -6.39 -16.82
N SER A 176 -8.95 -5.48 -16.12
CA SER A 176 -10.16 -5.82 -15.34
C SER A 176 -11.55 -5.33 -15.84
N SER A 177 -11.80 -4.95 -17.10
CA SER A 177 -13.13 -4.41 -17.49
C SER A 177 -13.96 -5.27 -18.46
N GLY A 178 -15.07 -5.88 -17.99
CA GLY A 178 -16.33 -5.92 -18.76
C GLY A 178 -16.77 -7.17 -19.53
N GLN A 179 -16.46 -8.41 -19.11
CA GLN A 179 -17.16 -9.60 -19.64
C GLN A 179 -17.63 -10.51 -18.51
N PRO A 180 -18.82 -11.15 -18.62
CA PRO A 180 -19.27 -12.11 -17.64
C PRO A 180 -18.43 -13.40 -17.75
N ILE A 181 -17.98 -13.85 -16.58
CA ILE A 181 -17.61 -15.23 -16.25
C ILE A 181 -16.27 -15.73 -16.83
N SER A 182 -15.39 -16.03 -15.88
CA SER A 182 -14.25 -16.94 -15.97
C SER A 182 -13.07 -16.46 -16.82
N GLN A 183 -12.04 -15.98 -16.12
CA GLN A 183 -10.72 -16.65 -16.06
C GLN A 183 -9.53 -15.66 -15.98
N PHE A 184 -9.72 -14.34 -16.19
CA PHE A 184 -8.60 -13.37 -16.22
C PHE A 184 -8.90 -12.03 -15.54
N GLN A 185 -9.12 -12.05 -14.23
CA GLN A 185 -9.07 -10.85 -13.40
C GLN A 185 -7.85 -10.96 -12.46
N ILE A 186 -7.03 -9.90 -12.39
CA ILE A 186 -5.88 -9.89 -11.45
C ILE A 186 -6.37 -9.95 -10.01
N LEU A 187 -7.46 -9.24 -9.73
CA LEU A 187 -8.24 -9.32 -8.49
C LEU A 187 -9.44 -10.24 -8.69
N THR A 188 -9.99 -10.80 -7.62
CA THR A 188 -11.26 -11.55 -7.67
C THR A 188 -12.46 -10.70 -8.14
N ASP A 189 -13.45 -11.36 -8.75
CA ASP A 189 -14.66 -10.74 -9.29
C ASP A 189 -15.35 -9.80 -8.28
N GLY A 190 -15.69 -8.59 -8.72
CA GLY A 190 -16.37 -7.58 -7.89
C GLY A 190 -15.50 -6.91 -6.82
N PHE A 191 -14.21 -7.26 -6.72
CA PHE A 191 -13.30 -6.62 -5.77
C PHE A 191 -12.70 -5.32 -6.33
N ARG A 192 -12.52 -5.22 -7.65
CA ARG A 192 -11.92 -4.05 -8.30
C ARG A 192 -12.69 -2.76 -7.99
N GLU A 193 -14.02 -2.82 -7.98
CA GLU A 193 -14.93 -1.69 -7.74
C GLU A 193 -14.87 -1.19 -6.29
N ARG A 194 -14.42 -2.06 -5.37
CA ARG A 194 -14.36 -1.80 -3.94
C ARG A 194 -12.98 -1.36 -3.46
N ILE A 195 -11.99 -1.29 -4.35
CA ILE A 195 -10.62 -0.89 -4.00
C ILE A 195 -10.18 0.36 -4.75
N SER A 196 -9.46 1.23 -4.06
CA SER A 196 -8.85 2.42 -4.61
C SER A 196 -7.40 2.51 -4.15
N PHE A 197 -6.49 2.79 -5.07
CA PHE A 197 -5.07 2.92 -4.75
C PHE A 197 -4.67 4.36 -4.48
N ILE A 198 -3.76 4.52 -3.51
CA ILE A 198 -3.04 5.75 -3.18
C ILE A 198 -1.55 5.42 -3.01
N ILE A 199 -0.73 6.45 -2.88
CA ILE A 199 0.69 6.32 -2.53
C ILE A 199 0.87 6.80 -1.09
N ASN A 200 1.78 6.21 -0.33
CA ASN A 200 2.09 6.67 1.02
C ASN A 200 2.57 8.14 1.01
N ALA A 201 2.29 8.90 2.08
CA ALA A 201 2.47 10.35 2.07
C ALA A 201 3.93 10.81 1.85
N MET A 202 4.91 10.09 2.38
CA MET A 202 6.33 10.40 2.17
C MET A 202 6.78 9.97 0.77
N HIS A 203 6.36 8.78 0.33
CA HIS A 203 6.75 8.24 -0.97
C HIS A 203 6.15 9.01 -2.14
N ALA A 204 4.99 9.65 -1.96
CA ALA A 204 4.35 10.47 -3.00
C ALA A 204 5.28 11.55 -3.55
N PHE A 205 6.17 12.13 -2.72
CA PHE A 205 7.13 13.14 -3.18
C PHE A 205 8.15 12.61 -4.19
N GLY A 206 8.41 11.30 -4.20
CA GLY A 206 9.25 10.64 -5.21
C GLY A 206 8.57 10.48 -6.58
N HIS A 207 7.25 10.73 -6.66
CA HIS A 207 6.50 10.64 -7.92
C HIS A 207 6.40 12.00 -8.61
N ARG A 208 6.06 11.98 -9.91
CA ARG A 208 5.78 13.20 -10.68
C ARG A 208 4.61 13.98 -10.06
N TRP A 209 4.65 15.30 -10.18
CA TRP A 209 3.61 16.18 -9.62
C TRP A 209 2.18 15.76 -10.02
N VAL A 210 1.96 15.41 -11.28
CA VAL A 210 0.64 14.95 -11.76
C VAL A 210 0.18 13.66 -11.08
N CYS A 211 1.12 12.75 -10.78
CA CYS A 211 0.85 11.55 -10.00
C CYS A 211 0.48 11.89 -8.55
N GLN A 212 1.19 12.85 -7.94
CA GLN A 212 0.88 13.34 -6.59
C GLN A 212 -0.54 13.89 -6.51
N LEU A 213 -0.99 14.67 -7.50
CA LEU A 213 -2.35 15.23 -7.52
C LEU A 213 -3.46 14.16 -7.48
N VAL A 214 -3.20 12.97 -8.01
CA VAL A 214 -4.21 11.90 -8.15
C VAL A 214 -4.09 10.83 -7.05
N TYR A 215 -2.86 10.50 -6.65
CA TYR A 215 -2.57 9.36 -5.78
C TYR A 215 -2.03 9.77 -4.40
N SER A 216 -1.65 11.03 -4.16
CA SER A 216 -1.25 11.47 -2.83
C SER A 216 -2.45 11.50 -1.87
N PRO A 217 -2.33 11.00 -0.63
CA PRO A 217 -3.40 11.03 0.36
C PRO A 217 -3.75 12.46 0.75
N ARG A 218 -2.83 13.42 0.54
CA ARG A 218 -3.09 14.84 0.80
C ARG A 218 -3.99 15.48 -0.27
N CYS A 219 -4.10 14.86 -1.44
CA CYS A 219 -4.89 15.36 -2.57
C CYS A 219 -6.11 14.48 -2.88
N ARG A 220 -6.16 13.28 -2.28
CA ARG A 220 -7.22 12.28 -2.46
C ARG A 220 -8.33 12.48 -1.45
N ASP A 221 -9.53 12.70 -1.94
CA ASP A 221 -10.73 12.68 -1.09
C ASP A 221 -10.83 11.33 -0.36
N GLY A 222 -11.26 11.38 0.90
CA GLY A 222 -11.42 10.19 1.74
C GLY A 222 -10.16 9.72 2.47
N ALA A 223 -8.96 10.01 1.97
CA ALA A 223 -7.72 9.60 2.67
C ALA A 223 -7.55 10.30 4.03
N GLY A 224 -8.15 11.47 4.20
CA GLY A 224 -8.13 12.25 5.43
C GLY A 224 -6.72 12.70 5.82
N LEU A 225 -6.41 12.68 7.11
CA LEU A 225 -5.08 13.05 7.64
C LEU A 225 -4.13 11.86 7.78
N SER A 226 -4.51 10.69 7.26
CA SER A 226 -3.70 9.49 7.39
C SER A 226 -2.46 9.57 6.48
N ASP A 227 -1.28 9.34 7.04
CA ASP A 227 -0.03 9.33 6.25
C ASP A 227 0.23 8.00 5.53
N MET A 228 -0.43 6.92 5.97
CA MET A 228 -0.25 5.55 5.49
C MET A 228 1.15 4.96 5.71
N GLU A 229 1.98 5.56 6.55
CA GLU A 229 3.37 5.15 6.84
C GLU A 229 3.45 4.05 7.92
N GLY A 230 2.41 3.21 8.04
CA GLY A 230 2.34 2.17 9.07
C GLY A 230 3.39 1.07 8.86
N VAL A 231 3.72 0.80 7.61
CA VAL A 231 4.68 -0.23 7.23
C VAL A 231 6.11 0.16 7.61
N GLU A 232 6.49 1.41 7.36
CA GLU A 232 7.81 1.97 7.70
C GLU A 232 8.04 1.96 9.22
N ARG A 233 6.98 2.26 9.99
CA ARG A 233 7.01 2.14 11.46
C ARG A 233 7.24 0.70 11.89
N PHE A 234 6.54 -0.26 11.29
CA PHE A 234 6.75 -1.68 11.57
C PHE A 234 8.19 -2.10 11.27
N TRP A 235 8.73 -1.76 10.09
CA TRP A 235 10.11 -2.07 9.72
C TRP A 235 11.13 -1.50 10.71
N SER A 236 10.93 -0.27 11.17
CA SER A 236 11.77 0.34 12.19
C SER A 236 11.79 -0.48 13.49
N ARG A 237 10.62 -0.93 13.95
CA ARG A 237 10.49 -1.71 15.20
C ARG A 237 11.16 -3.07 15.14
N ILE A 238 11.14 -3.72 13.98
CA ILE A 238 11.66 -5.08 13.83
C ILE A 238 13.08 -5.13 13.28
N ARG A 239 13.66 -4.01 12.79
CA ARG A 239 14.98 -3.93 12.12
C ARG A 239 16.09 -4.78 12.77
N LYS A 240 16.14 -4.86 14.10
CA LYS A 240 17.15 -5.66 14.84
C LYS A 240 17.09 -7.17 14.53
N LEU A 241 15.97 -7.68 14.03
CA LEU A 241 15.79 -9.08 13.65
C LEU A 241 16.45 -9.43 12.31
N ILE A 242 16.76 -8.44 11.46
CA ILE A 242 17.36 -8.65 10.15
C ILE A 242 18.62 -9.53 10.19
N PRO A 243 19.66 -9.20 11.00
CA PRO A 243 20.85 -10.05 11.07
C PRO A 243 20.57 -11.42 11.71
N LEU A 244 19.68 -11.47 12.71
CA LEU A 244 19.36 -12.70 13.45
C LEU A 244 18.65 -13.73 12.56
N THR A 245 17.62 -13.28 11.87
CA THR A 245 16.74 -14.13 11.05
C THR A 245 17.39 -14.57 9.74
N ARG A 246 18.50 -13.96 9.33
CA ARG A 246 19.17 -14.27 8.06
C ARG A 246 19.86 -15.64 8.07
N THR A 247 20.40 -16.05 9.21
CA THR A 247 21.22 -17.26 9.37
C THR A 247 20.55 -18.33 10.22
N GLN A 248 19.37 -18.04 10.78
CA GLN A 248 18.55 -19.03 11.50
C GLN A 248 17.99 -20.07 10.54
N TRP A 249 17.60 -21.23 11.05
CA TRP A 249 16.71 -22.12 10.30
C TRP A 249 15.43 -21.39 9.89
N ASN A 250 14.92 -21.68 8.70
CA ASN A 250 13.77 -20.96 8.15
C ASN A 250 12.53 -21.04 9.07
N SER A 251 12.24 -22.19 9.67
CA SER A 251 11.14 -22.34 10.64
C SER A 251 11.34 -21.48 11.89
N CYS A 252 12.57 -21.39 12.41
CA CYS A 252 12.91 -20.48 13.51
C CYS A 252 12.84 -19.00 13.11
N ARG A 253 13.22 -18.67 11.87
CA ARG A 253 13.06 -17.32 11.30
C ARG A 253 11.58 -16.94 11.26
N LEU A 254 10.72 -17.79 10.71
CA LEU A 254 9.28 -17.54 10.63
C LEU A 254 8.69 -17.36 12.02
N TRP A 255 9.01 -18.25 12.95
CA TRP A 255 8.61 -18.12 14.35
C TRP A 255 9.05 -16.78 14.96
N THR A 256 10.32 -16.41 14.79
CA THR A 256 10.87 -15.16 15.37
C THR A 256 10.16 -13.92 14.83
N ILE A 257 9.96 -13.84 13.50
CA ILE A 257 9.28 -12.70 12.88
C ILE A 257 7.80 -12.67 13.30
N ASP A 258 7.13 -13.83 13.29
CA ASP A 258 5.71 -13.96 13.60
C ASP A 258 5.41 -13.59 15.06
N GLN A 259 6.19 -14.10 16.01
CA GLN A 259 6.03 -13.78 17.43
C GLN A 259 6.33 -12.30 17.72
N TYR A 260 7.38 -11.74 17.12
CA TYR A 260 7.67 -10.31 17.30
C TYR A 260 6.60 -9.43 16.64
N THR A 261 6.02 -9.88 15.52
CA THR A 261 4.86 -9.21 14.89
C THR A 261 3.65 -9.22 15.82
N SER A 262 3.37 -10.36 16.46
CA SER A 262 2.33 -10.49 17.47
C SER A 262 2.53 -9.50 18.62
N PHE A 263 3.74 -9.45 19.17
CA PHE A 263 4.12 -8.49 20.21
C PHE A 263 3.94 -7.03 19.77
N VAL A 264 4.38 -6.69 18.56
CA VAL A 264 4.22 -5.34 18.00
C VAL A 264 2.76 -4.94 17.91
N ASN A 265 1.90 -5.84 17.46
CA ASN A 265 0.46 -5.62 17.36
C ASN A 265 -0.19 -5.52 18.74
N GLN A 266 0.16 -6.39 19.68
CA GLN A 266 -0.40 -6.37 21.03
C GLN A 266 -0.14 -5.01 21.70
N GLU A 267 1.11 -4.53 21.70
CA GLU A 267 1.43 -3.19 22.21
C GLU A 267 0.65 -2.09 21.47
N GLY A 268 0.44 -2.27 20.16
CA GLY A 268 -0.32 -1.35 19.35
C GLY A 268 -1.81 -1.29 19.72
N VAL A 269 -2.40 -2.43 20.07
CA VAL A 269 -3.79 -2.55 20.55
C VAL A 269 -3.92 -1.97 21.96
N GLU A 270 -3.02 -2.31 22.88
CA GLU A 270 -2.98 -1.76 24.25
C GLU A 270 -2.83 -0.23 24.24
N GLY A 271 -2.00 0.29 23.34
CA GLY A 271 -1.79 1.74 23.16
C GLY A 271 -2.83 2.46 22.32
N LEU A 272 -3.85 1.77 21.79
CA LEU A 272 -4.75 2.30 20.75
C LEU A 272 -5.57 3.50 21.23
N GLY A 273 -6.09 3.45 22.46
CA GLY A 273 -6.86 4.57 23.03
C GLY A 273 -6.02 5.84 23.18
N ALA A 274 -4.78 5.69 23.67
CA ALA A 274 -3.84 6.81 23.77
C ALA A 274 -3.43 7.34 22.39
N TRP A 275 -3.29 6.45 21.41
CA TRP A 275 -3.04 6.84 20.01
C TRP A 275 -4.20 7.65 19.45
N LEU A 276 -5.45 7.20 19.62
CA LEU A 276 -6.65 7.90 19.14
C LEU A 276 -6.76 9.30 19.75
N LYS A 277 -6.58 9.42 21.06
CA LYS A 277 -6.57 10.72 21.76
C LYS A 277 -5.50 11.67 21.20
N ARG A 278 -4.30 11.16 20.87
CA ARG A 278 -3.25 11.96 20.23
C ARG A 278 -3.63 12.38 18.82
N GLN A 279 -4.26 11.49 18.04
CA GLN A 279 -4.73 11.84 16.70
C GLN A 279 -5.78 12.95 16.74
N GLU A 280 -6.76 12.84 17.63
CA GLU A 280 -7.80 13.86 17.80
C GLU A 280 -7.21 15.20 18.23
N THR A 281 -6.45 15.21 19.33
CA THR A 281 -5.94 16.46 19.90
C THR A 281 -4.85 17.13 19.04
N LYS A 282 -3.80 16.39 18.67
CA LYS A 282 -2.63 16.96 18.00
C LYS A 282 -2.78 17.01 16.49
N ASN A 283 -3.40 16.01 15.86
CA ASN A 283 -3.48 15.94 14.42
C ASN A 283 -4.76 16.54 13.86
N LEU A 284 -5.92 16.29 14.46
CA LEU A 284 -7.18 16.82 13.97
C LEU A 284 -7.38 18.28 14.43
N ILE A 285 -7.49 18.51 15.74
CA ILE A 285 -7.88 19.82 16.29
C ILE A 285 -6.82 20.89 15.97
N LYS A 286 -5.54 20.61 16.25
CA LYS A 286 -4.47 21.60 16.02
C LYS A 286 -4.28 21.91 14.53
N LYS A 287 -4.26 20.90 13.64
CA LYS A 287 -4.11 21.17 12.20
C LYS A 287 -5.33 21.86 11.62
N ARG A 288 -6.55 21.52 12.09
CA ARG A 288 -7.77 22.21 11.67
C ARG A 288 -7.73 23.68 12.07
N LYS A 289 -7.33 23.99 13.31
CA LYS A 289 -7.16 25.38 13.77
C LYS A 289 -6.19 26.15 12.88
N ALA A 290 -4.98 25.61 12.65
CA ALA A 290 -3.98 26.23 11.80
C ALA A 290 -4.47 26.41 10.34
N ALA A 291 -5.18 25.43 9.79
CA ALA A 291 -5.74 25.51 8.45
C ALA A 291 -6.81 26.61 8.34
N VAL A 292 -7.70 26.74 9.35
CA VAL A 292 -8.69 27.81 9.40
C VAL A 292 -8.02 29.18 9.51
N GLU A 293 -7.00 29.33 10.35
CA GLU A 293 -6.23 30.57 10.44
C GLU A 293 -5.58 30.94 9.10
N THR A 294 -5.01 29.96 8.39
CA THR A 294 -4.44 30.17 7.05
C THR A 294 -5.51 30.58 6.03
N LEU A 295 -6.69 29.96 6.06
CA LEU A 295 -7.80 30.31 5.16
C LEU A 295 -8.29 31.74 5.41
N ILE A 296 -8.39 32.16 6.68
CA ILE A 296 -8.76 33.53 7.05
C ILE A 296 -7.70 34.53 6.56
N GLN A 297 -6.41 34.25 6.81
CA GLN A 297 -5.30 35.12 6.42
C GLN A 297 -5.13 35.25 4.90
N CYS A 298 -5.48 34.20 4.15
CA CYS A 298 -5.43 34.22 2.69
C CYS A 298 -6.37 35.28 2.08
N GLY A 299 -7.43 35.69 2.78
CA GLY A 299 -8.39 36.69 2.31
C GLY A 299 -9.23 36.25 1.10
N VAL A 300 -9.18 34.98 0.71
CA VAL A 300 -9.92 34.39 -0.41
C VAL A 300 -10.97 33.44 0.13
N SER A 301 -12.18 33.49 -0.43
CA SER A 301 -13.26 32.59 0.00
C SER A 301 -12.91 31.12 -0.26
N GLU A 302 -13.38 30.21 0.60
CA GLU A 302 -13.15 28.77 0.41
C GLU A 302 -13.73 28.26 -0.92
N ALA A 303 -14.88 28.82 -1.35
CA ALA A 303 -15.49 28.50 -2.63
C ALA A 303 -14.56 28.82 -3.81
N GLU A 304 -13.94 30.00 -3.79
CA GLU A 304 -12.98 30.42 -4.82
C GLU A 304 -11.72 29.53 -4.78
N LEU A 305 -11.18 29.24 -3.59
CA LEU A 305 -10.03 28.33 -3.45
C LEU A 305 -10.32 26.92 -4.02
N ARG A 306 -11.54 26.40 -3.81
CA ARG A 306 -11.97 25.11 -4.37
C ARG A 306 -12.09 25.16 -5.90
N LEU A 307 -12.60 26.27 -6.45
CA LEU A 307 -12.66 26.49 -7.90
C LEU A 307 -11.25 26.56 -8.50
N GLN A 308 -10.36 27.34 -7.91
CA GLN A 308 -8.96 27.46 -8.33
C GLN A 308 -8.22 26.13 -8.23
N TRP A 309 -8.43 25.37 -7.14
CA TRP A 309 -7.84 24.04 -6.99
C TRP A 309 -8.34 23.06 -8.07
N ALA A 310 -9.64 23.07 -8.37
CA ALA A 310 -10.18 22.24 -9.45
C ALA A 310 -9.62 22.64 -10.82
N ALA A 311 -9.51 23.95 -11.09
CA ALA A 311 -8.91 24.47 -12.31
C ALA A 311 -7.43 24.08 -12.44
N GLN A 312 -6.65 24.21 -11.36
CA GLN A 312 -5.25 23.80 -11.31
C GLN A 312 -5.08 22.30 -11.56
N LYS A 313 -5.86 21.45 -10.87
CA LYS A 313 -5.84 20.00 -11.09
C LYS A 313 -6.16 19.68 -12.55
N LYS A 314 -7.19 20.30 -13.14
CA LYS A 314 -7.57 20.09 -14.54
C LYS A 314 -6.47 20.54 -15.51
N ALA A 315 -5.86 21.70 -15.28
CA ALA A 315 -4.80 22.22 -16.13
C ALA A 315 -3.55 21.32 -16.09
N GLN A 316 -3.12 20.90 -14.89
CA GLN A 316 -1.89 20.15 -14.69
C GLN A 316 -2.01 18.67 -15.05
N THR A 317 -3.21 18.09 -14.97
CA THR A 317 -3.50 16.73 -15.46
C THR A 317 -3.82 16.69 -16.96
N SER A 318 -4.08 17.84 -17.60
CA SER A 318 -4.31 17.89 -19.04
C SER A 318 -3.03 17.64 -19.83
N ALA A 319 -3.18 16.96 -20.98
CA ALA A 319 -2.13 16.71 -21.94
C ALA A 319 -1.50 17.98 -22.57
N ARG A 320 -1.89 19.21 -22.16
CA ARG A 320 -1.35 20.48 -22.70
C ARG A 320 -0.32 21.15 -21.79
N SER A 321 -0.09 20.68 -20.56
CA SER A 321 0.96 21.21 -19.66
C SER A 321 2.39 20.83 -20.06
N ARG A 322 2.55 20.20 -21.25
CA ARG A 322 3.75 19.56 -21.84
C ARG A 322 4.99 20.44 -22.08
N LYS A 323 5.08 21.68 -21.58
CA LYS A 323 6.20 22.61 -21.90
C LYS A 323 6.74 23.46 -20.75
N ALA A 324 6.39 23.19 -19.49
CA ALA A 324 7.10 23.84 -18.39
C ALA A 324 8.41 23.06 -18.10
N PRO A 325 9.60 23.68 -18.18
CA PRO A 325 10.82 23.03 -17.71
C PRO A 325 10.64 22.61 -16.26
N VAL A 326 11.35 21.56 -15.84
CA VAL A 326 11.41 21.11 -14.44
C VAL A 326 11.87 22.30 -13.59
N SER A 327 10.92 23.07 -13.06
CA SER A 327 11.22 24.10 -12.09
C SER A 327 11.69 23.35 -10.86
N LYS A 328 12.95 23.57 -10.47
CA LYS A 328 13.44 23.20 -9.14
C LYS A 328 12.37 23.61 -8.14
N SER A 329 11.76 22.62 -7.49
CA SER A 329 10.77 22.85 -6.45
C SER A 329 11.39 23.81 -5.45
N ILE A 330 10.82 25.00 -5.33
CA ILE A 330 11.16 25.91 -4.23
C ILE A 330 10.68 25.20 -2.98
N VAL A 331 11.65 24.71 -2.21
CA VAL A 331 11.45 24.13 -0.89
C VAL A 331 10.94 25.25 0.00
N PHE A 332 9.64 25.28 0.30
CA PHE A 332 9.15 25.95 1.49
C PHE A 332 9.27 24.98 2.65
N SER A 333 10.37 25.10 3.37
CA SER A 333 10.55 24.53 4.71
C SER A 333 9.72 25.34 5.70
N HIS A 334 8.66 24.75 6.24
CA HIS A 334 8.09 25.14 7.54
C HIS A 334 7.65 23.91 8.32
#